data_AF-A0A2X3GXY9-F1
#
_entry.id   AF-A0A2X3GXY9-F1
#
_cell.length_a   1.000
_cell.length_b   1.000
_cell.length_c   1.000
_cell.angle_alpha   90.00
_cell.angle_beta   90.00
_cell.angle_gamma   90.00
#
_symmetry.space_group_name_H-M   'P 1'
#
loop_
_entity.id
_entity.type
_entity.pdbx_description
1 polymer ?
#
loop_
_entity_poly.entity_id
_entity_poly.type
_entity_poly.pdbx_seq_one_letter_code
_entity_poly.pdbx_strand_id
1 'polypeptide(L)'
;MATNGWLETSDITFTDFAIQMEKLGAKTLIFTDVGRDGTLSGPNFEQLSALQSAVSCAIIASGGVKNQADLVALKNQNLAGAIAGKALYSGLLNFKEILEVENEC
;
A
#
# COMPACT_ATOMS: atom_id res chain seq x y z
N MET A 1 -7.28 -5.49 -13.49
CA MET A 1 -7.00 -4.17 -12.85
C MET A 1 -8.04 -3.16 -13.31
N ALA A 2 -8.45 -2.17 -12.48
CA ALA A 2 -9.36 -1.12 -12.93
C ALA A 2 -8.58 0.11 -13.42
N THR A 3 -8.92 0.64 -14.59
CA THR A 3 -8.34 1.86 -15.19
C THR A 3 -9.43 2.89 -15.47
N ASN A 4 -9.06 4.18 -15.65
CA ASN A 4 -9.99 5.29 -15.91
C ASN A 4 -11.12 5.45 -14.88
N GLY A 5 -10.78 5.74 -13.61
CA GLY A 5 -11.79 6.03 -12.59
C GLY A 5 -12.78 4.90 -12.35
N TRP A 6 -12.29 3.65 -12.35
CA TRP A 6 -13.06 2.43 -12.11
C TRP A 6 -13.96 1.94 -13.26
N LEU A 7 -13.89 2.56 -14.44
CA LEU A 7 -14.82 2.27 -15.55
C LEU A 7 -14.40 1.11 -16.45
N GLU A 8 -13.11 0.75 -16.49
CA GLU A 8 -12.62 -0.32 -17.38
C GLU A 8 -11.84 -1.39 -16.59
N THR A 9 -12.25 -2.65 -16.75
CA THR A 9 -11.53 -3.81 -16.24
C THR A 9 -10.59 -4.33 -17.30
N SER A 10 -9.28 -4.22 -17.07
CA SER A 10 -8.25 -4.84 -17.89
C SER A 10 -8.01 -6.29 -17.44
N ASP A 11 -7.85 -7.20 -18.40
CA ASP A 11 -7.48 -8.61 -18.20
C ASP A 11 -6.06 -8.79 -17.63
N ILE A 12 -5.29 -7.71 -17.51
CA ILE A 12 -3.95 -7.72 -16.93
C ILE A 12 -4.06 -7.78 -15.40
N THR A 13 -3.34 -8.75 -14.81
CA THR A 13 -3.21 -8.86 -13.36
C THR A 13 -2.37 -7.71 -12.80
N PHE A 14 -2.59 -7.34 -11.53
CA PHE A 14 -1.83 -6.23 -10.92
C PHE A 14 -0.32 -6.52 -10.84
N THR A 15 0.07 -7.79 -10.69
CA THR A 15 1.47 -8.23 -10.70
C THR A 15 2.10 -8.11 -12.09
N ASP A 16 1.39 -8.53 -13.14
CA ASP A 16 1.89 -8.39 -14.53
C ASP A 16 2.07 -6.93 -14.90
N PHE A 17 1.14 -6.08 -14.46
CA PHE A 17 1.26 -4.64 -14.65
C PHE A 17 2.46 -4.06 -13.89
N ALA A 18 2.68 -4.45 -12.64
CA ALA A 18 3.84 -4.02 -11.85
C ALA A 18 5.17 -4.40 -12.53
N ILE A 19 5.29 -5.63 -13.03
CA ILE A 19 6.47 -6.10 -13.78
C ILE A 19 6.70 -5.27 -15.04
N GLN A 20 5.63 -4.93 -15.77
CA GLN A 20 5.74 -4.07 -16.96
C GLN A 20 6.23 -2.67 -16.59
N MET A 21 5.70 -2.08 -15.51
CA MET A 21 6.13 -0.75 -15.05
C MET A 21 7.59 -0.75 -14.61
N GLU A 22 8.03 -1.78 -13.90
CA GLU A 22 9.44 -1.93 -13.53
C GLU A 22 10.35 -2.03 -14.76
N LYS A 23 9.96 -2.81 -15.78
CA LYS A 23 10.70 -2.91 -17.06
C LYS A 23 10.79 -1.58 -17.81
N LEU A 24 9.79 -0.72 -17.66
CA LEU A 24 9.80 0.64 -18.20
C LEU A 24 10.63 1.62 -17.36
N GLY A 25 11.20 1.17 -16.23
CA GLY A 25 12.12 1.93 -15.39
C GLY A 25 11.51 2.48 -14.11
N ALA A 26 10.27 2.11 -13.76
CA ALA A 26 9.67 2.52 -12.49
C ALA A 26 10.51 2.03 -11.31
N LYS A 27 10.84 2.93 -10.39
CA LYS A 27 11.64 2.63 -9.18
C LYS A 27 10.80 2.47 -7.93
N THR A 28 9.59 3.02 -7.94
CA THR A 28 8.64 2.96 -6.84
C THR A 28 7.24 2.79 -7.38
N LEU A 29 6.47 1.87 -6.79
CA LEU A 29 5.07 1.65 -7.08
C LEU A 29 4.24 2.01 -5.85
N ILE A 30 3.19 2.81 -6.06
CA ILE A 30 2.15 3.04 -5.06
C ILE A 30 1.02 2.08 -5.37
N PHE A 31 0.77 1.14 -4.47
CA PHE A 31 -0.30 0.17 -4.63
C PHE A 31 -1.50 0.53 -3.76
N THR A 32 -2.64 0.77 -4.38
CA THR A 32 -3.90 1.07 -3.67
C THR A 32 -4.87 -0.11 -3.79
N ASP A 33 -5.21 -0.73 -2.66
CA ASP A 33 -6.33 -1.69 -2.64
C ASP A 33 -7.66 -0.95 -2.54
N VAL A 34 -8.31 -0.82 -3.69
CA VAL A 34 -9.65 -0.24 -3.88
C VAL A 34 -10.69 -0.81 -2.92
N GLY A 35 -10.66 -2.13 -2.71
CA GLY A 35 -11.64 -2.82 -1.87
C GLY A 35 -11.48 -2.48 -0.40
N ARG A 36 -10.33 -1.90 -0.02
CA ARG A 36 -10.01 -1.49 1.35
C ARG A 36 -9.80 0.02 1.48
N ASP A 37 -9.91 0.77 0.39
CA ASP A 37 -9.74 2.20 0.46
C ASP A 37 -10.89 2.84 1.26
N GLY A 38 -10.52 3.65 2.25
CA GLY A 38 -11.47 4.25 3.18
C GLY A 38 -12.28 3.26 4.05
N THR A 39 -12.01 1.95 4.03
CA THR A 39 -12.75 0.97 4.85
C THR A 39 -12.26 0.90 6.28
N LEU A 40 -11.00 1.30 6.54
CA LEU A 40 -10.33 1.15 7.84
C LEU A 40 -10.27 -0.33 8.28
N SER A 41 -10.18 -1.27 7.34
CA SER A 41 -10.15 -2.72 7.60
C SER A 41 -8.74 -3.32 7.71
N GLY A 42 -7.69 -2.49 7.61
CA GLY A 42 -6.30 -2.90 7.56
C GLY A 42 -5.79 -3.11 6.12
N PRO A 43 -4.48 -2.91 5.86
CA PRO A 43 -3.87 -3.11 4.54
C PRO A 43 -4.00 -4.54 4.01
N ASN A 44 -3.93 -4.70 2.69
CA ASN A 44 -3.95 -6.02 2.06
C ASN A 44 -2.54 -6.63 1.98
N PHE A 45 -2.11 -7.21 3.10
CA PHE A 45 -0.78 -7.82 3.23
C PHE A 45 -0.51 -8.94 2.22
N GLU A 46 -1.53 -9.72 1.83
CA GLU A 46 -1.37 -10.79 0.84
C GLU A 46 -1.00 -10.23 -0.54
N GLN A 47 -1.73 -9.21 -1.01
CA GLN A 47 -1.44 -8.57 -2.30
C GLN A 47 -0.12 -7.79 -2.29
N LEU A 48 0.22 -7.16 -1.15
CA LEU A 48 1.50 -6.49 -0.97
C LEU A 48 2.67 -7.48 -1.03
N SER A 49 2.56 -8.63 -0.36
CA SER A 49 3.57 -9.68 -0.44
C SER A 49 3.68 -10.29 -1.84
N ALA A 50 2.56 -10.44 -2.56
CA ALA A 50 2.57 -10.88 -3.95
C ALA A 50 3.32 -9.89 -4.87
N LEU A 51 3.13 -8.59 -4.66
CA LEU A 51 3.89 -7.55 -5.39
C LEU A 51 5.38 -7.58 -5.05
N GLN A 52 5.74 -7.64 -3.77
CA GLN A 52 7.14 -7.73 -3.35
C GLN A 52 7.86 -8.97 -3.92
N SER A 53 7.11 -10.04 -4.18
CA SER A 53 7.64 -11.25 -4.82
C SER A 53 7.76 -11.12 -6.34
N ALA A 54 7.00 -10.22 -6.97
CA ALA A 54 6.93 -10.05 -8.41
C ALA A 54 7.92 -9.01 -8.96
N VAL A 55 8.29 -8.00 -8.17
CA VAL A 55 9.14 -6.87 -8.59
C VAL A 55 10.21 -6.55 -7.54
N SER A 56 11.30 -5.90 -7.97
CA SER A 56 12.39 -5.42 -7.11
C SER A 56 12.26 -3.93 -6.75
N CYS A 57 11.38 -3.19 -7.41
CA CYS A 57 11.12 -1.78 -7.12
C CYS A 57 10.47 -1.59 -5.74
N ALA A 58 10.66 -0.40 -5.17
CA ALA A 58 10.09 -0.03 -3.88
C ALA A 58 8.55 -0.03 -3.93
N ILE A 59 7.89 -0.55 -2.89
CA ILE A 59 6.42 -0.58 -2.83
C ILE A 59 5.94 0.30 -1.66
N ILE A 60 5.01 1.18 -1.95
CA ILE A 60 4.28 2.00 -0.98
C ILE A 60 2.85 1.48 -0.90
N ALA A 61 2.41 1.11 0.29
CA ALA A 61 1.04 0.65 0.52
C ALA A 61 0.07 1.85 0.63
N SER A 62 -1.08 1.76 -0.02
CA SER A 62 -2.16 2.73 0.05
C SER A 62 -3.51 2.00 0.19
N GLY A 63 -4.41 2.54 1.00
CA GLY A 63 -5.72 1.94 1.28
C GLY A 63 -5.70 0.98 2.49
N GLY A 64 -6.74 1.08 3.32
CA GLY A 64 -6.99 0.18 4.44
C GLY A 64 -6.27 0.50 5.75
N VAL A 65 -5.21 1.33 5.77
CA VAL A 65 -4.48 1.68 7.03
C VAL A 65 -5.44 2.26 8.07
N LYS A 66 -5.50 1.63 9.26
CA LYS A 66 -6.43 1.98 10.33
C LYS A 66 -5.73 2.55 11.56
N ASN A 67 -4.64 1.94 12.01
CA ASN A 67 -4.03 2.24 13.31
C ASN A 67 -2.51 2.01 13.31
N GLN A 68 -1.86 2.28 14.45
CA GLN A 68 -0.42 2.11 14.64
C GLN A 68 0.06 0.66 14.36
N ALA A 69 -0.73 -0.34 14.75
CA ALA A 69 -0.37 -1.75 14.54
C ALA A 69 -0.26 -2.10 13.04
N ASP A 70 -1.10 -1.52 12.19
CA ASP A 70 -0.98 -1.68 10.73
C ASP A 70 0.34 -1.10 10.23
N LEU A 71 0.77 0.06 10.74
CA LEU A 71 2.03 0.69 10.34
C LEU A 71 3.24 -0.17 10.75
N VAL A 72 3.23 -0.71 11.97
CA VAL A 72 4.26 -1.64 12.44
C VAL A 72 4.31 -2.89 11.55
N ALA A 73 3.15 -3.46 11.22
CA ALA A 73 3.08 -4.63 10.35
C ALA A 73 3.61 -4.33 8.93
N LEU A 74 3.28 -3.17 8.35
CA LEU A 74 3.81 -2.74 7.05
C LEU A 74 5.32 -2.49 7.10
N LYS A 75 5.83 -1.88 8.19
CA LYS A 75 7.28 -1.69 8.41
C LYS A 75 8.00 -3.04 8.47
N ASN A 76 7.44 -4.00 9.20
CA ASN A 76 7.99 -5.35 9.33
C ASN A 76 8.00 -6.14 8.00
N GLN A 77 7.13 -5.78 7.04
CA GLN A 77 7.19 -6.32 5.68
C GLN A 77 8.25 -5.67 4.80
N ASN A 78 9.05 -4.72 5.32
CA ASN A 78 10.08 -4.00 4.58
C ASN A 78 9.53 -3.26 3.34
N LEU A 79 8.32 -2.68 3.48
CA LEU A 79 7.75 -1.79 2.49
C LEU A 79 8.43 -0.42 2.56
N ALA A 80 8.48 0.29 1.44
CA ALA A 80 9.12 1.60 1.36
C ALA A 80 8.30 2.71 2.03
N GLY A 81 7.00 2.49 2.26
CA GLY A 81 6.15 3.42 2.98
C GLY A 81 4.68 3.02 2.98
N ALA A 82 3.87 3.84 3.64
CA ALA A 82 2.42 3.70 3.72
C ALA A 82 1.74 5.06 3.57
N ILE A 83 0.57 5.09 2.92
CA ILE A 83 -0.29 6.27 2.81
C ILE A 83 -1.52 6.06 3.70
N ALA A 84 -1.64 6.89 4.74
CA ALA A 84 -2.76 6.86 5.69
C ALA A 84 -3.53 8.19 5.63
N GLY A 85 -4.68 8.21 4.94
CA GLY A 85 -5.54 9.39 4.86
C GLY A 85 -6.66 9.35 5.91
N LYS A 86 -7.64 8.48 5.70
CA LYS A 86 -8.87 8.45 6.52
C LYS A 86 -8.61 8.16 8.01
N ALA A 87 -7.62 7.35 8.35
CA ALA A 87 -7.27 7.07 9.74
C ALA A 87 -6.80 8.33 10.49
N LEU A 88 -6.01 9.17 9.84
CA LEU A 88 -5.60 10.47 10.37
C LEU A 88 -6.80 11.40 10.56
N TYR A 89 -7.65 11.53 9.54
CA TYR A 89 -8.84 12.38 9.62
C TYR A 89 -9.88 11.91 10.64
N SER A 90 -9.96 10.60 10.89
CA SER A 90 -10.92 10.01 11.83
C SER A 90 -10.39 9.93 13.27
N GLY A 91 -9.15 10.37 13.51
CA GLY A 91 -8.50 10.31 14.83
C GLY A 91 -8.15 8.89 15.31
N LEU A 92 -8.21 7.89 14.43
CA LEU A 92 -7.80 6.50 14.74
C LEU A 92 -6.28 6.32 14.70
N LEU A 93 -5.60 7.26 14.08
CA LEU A 93 -4.16 7.37 14.02
C LEU A 93 -3.80 8.84 14.23
N ASN A 94 -2.76 9.10 15.01
CA ASN A 94 -2.23 10.44 15.20
C ASN A 94 -0.74 10.53 14.81
N PHE A 95 -0.26 11.77 14.65
CA PHE A 95 1.10 12.02 14.20
C PHE A 95 2.17 11.47 15.18
N LYS A 96 1.89 11.45 16.48
CA LYS A 96 2.81 10.91 17.48
C LYS A 96 2.97 9.40 17.32
N GLU A 97 1.87 8.66 17.15
CA GLU A 97 1.90 7.21 16.89
C GLU A 97 2.67 6.87 15.60
N ILE A 98 2.54 7.70 14.55
CA ILE A 98 3.30 7.52 13.31
C ILE A 98 4.81 7.68 13.56
N LEU A 99 5.19 8.75 14.26
CA LEU A 99 6.60 9.02 14.58
C LEU A 99 7.20 7.94 15.50
N GLU A 100 6.43 7.40 16.44
CA GLU A 100 6.88 6.29 17.28
C GLU A 100 7.24 5.07 16.42
N VAL A 101 6.39 4.70 15.46
CA VAL A 101 6.67 3.58 14.53
C VAL A 101 7.88 3.87 13.64
N GLU A 102 8.09 5.11 13.20
CA GLU A 102 9.25 5.48 12.39
C GLU A 102 10.56 5.37 13.20
N ASN A 103 10.56 5.87 14.44
CA ASN A 103 11.74 5.97 15.31
C ASN A 103 12.12 4.66 16.03
N GLU A 104 11.21 3.68 16.14
CA GLU A 104 11.53 2.35 16.66
C GLU A 104 12.45 1.60 15.67
N CYS A 105 13.76 1.66 15.94
CA CYS A 105 14.86 0.97 15.26
C CYS A 105 15.76 0.29 16.30
#